data_AF-A0A963WEM1-F1
#
_entry.id   AF-A0A963WEM1-F1
#
_cell.length_a   1.000
_cell.length_b   1.000
_cell.length_c   1.000
_cell.angle_alpha   90.00
_cell.angle_beta   90.00
_cell.angle_gamma   90.00
#
_symmetry.space_group_name_H-M   'P 1'
#
loop_
_entity.id
_entity.type
_entity.pdbx_description
1 polymer ?
#
loop_
_entity_poly.entity_id
_entity_poly.type
_entity_poly.pdbx_seq_one_letter_code
_entity_poly.pdbx_strand_id
1 'polypeptide(L)' 'SDFRLRGNQTGIEVIHAMRRRFGEALPAILITGDTGAATLQLAQAHKIALLHKPVRPAKLRALLQRQINTPEDVA' A
#
# COMPACT_ATOMS: atom_id res chain seq x y z
N SER A 1 -5.17 0.20 0.93
CA SER A 1 -5.88 1.50 0.92
C SER A 1 -6.15 1.94 -0.51
N ASP A 2 -7.09 2.85 -0.77
CA ASP A 2 -7.23 3.55 -2.06
C ASP A 2 -6.40 4.84 -2.03
N PHE A 3 -5.85 5.29 -3.17
CA PHE A 3 -5.08 6.53 -3.23
C PHE A 3 -5.94 7.76 -2.97
N ARG A 4 -7.16 7.83 -3.51
CA ARG A 4 -8.06 8.97 -3.26
C ARG A 4 -9.18 8.55 -2.32
N LEU A 5 -9.27 9.20 -1.16
CA LEU A 5 -10.29 8.96 -0.14
C LEU A 5 -11.18 10.20 0.01
N ARG A 6 -12.32 10.03 0.68
CA ARG A 6 -13.24 11.14 0.97
C ARG A 6 -12.53 12.20 1.84
N GLY A 7 -12.93 13.47 1.70
CA GLY A 7 -12.37 14.56 2.49
C GLY A 7 -10.97 15.01 2.06
N ASN A 8 -10.61 14.78 0.79
CA ASN A 8 -9.31 15.16 0.20
C ASN A 8 -8.09 14.44 0.82
N GLN A 9 -8.33 13.38 1.59
CA GLN A 9 -7.28 12.56 2.19
C GLN A 9 -6.76 11.54 1.17
N THR A 10 -5.46 11.23 1.24
CA THR A 10 -4.85 10.20 0.41
C THR A 10 -4.67 8.88 1.16
N GLY A 11 -4.65 7.78 0.41
CA GLY A 11 -4.34 6.47 0.98
C GLY A 11 -2.97 6.38 1.62
N ILE A 12 -2.01 7.19 1.15
CA ILE A 12 -0.65 7.26 1.71
C ILE A 12 -0.69 7.88 3.11
N GLU A 13 -1.44 8.96 3.29
CA GLU A 13 -1.63 9.59 4.61
C GLU A 13 -2.26 8.63 5.61
N VAL A 14 -3.27 7.86 5.18
CA VAL A 14 -3.86 6.81 6.02
C VAL A 14 -2.82 5.77 6.40
N ILE A 15 -2.03 5.27 5.45
CA ILE A 15 -0.99 4.27 5.72
C ILE A 15 0.03 4.82 6.72
N HIS A 16 0.45 6.08 6.59
CA HIS A 16 1.33 6.73 7.56
C HIS A 16 0.70 6.85 8.94
N ALA A 17 -0.57 7.22 9.04
CA ALA A 17 -1.27 7.27 10.32
C ALA A 17 -1.34 5.87 10.98
N MET A 18 -1.58 4.83 10.19
CA MET A 18 -1.61 3.45 10.68
C MET A 18 -0.22 2.98 11.14
N ARG A 19 0.85 3.25 10.37
CA ARG A 19 2.23 2.92 10.76
C ARG A 19 2.65 3.63 12.05
N ARG A 20 2.33 4.91 12.21
CA ARG A 20 2.59 5.63 13.48
C ARG A 20 1.84 5.01 14.67
N ARG A 21 0.66 4.44 14.44
CA ARG A 21 -0.18 3.87 15.52
C ARG A 21 0.20 2.43 15.89
N PHE A 22 0.58 1.63 14.89
CA PHE A 22 0.73 0.17 15.01
C PHE A 22 2.16 -0.34 14.72
N GLY A 23 3.07 0.52 14.27
CA GLY A 23 4.46 0.19 13.96
C GLY A 23 4.83 0.46 12.50
N GLU A 24 6.06 0.93 12.25
CA GLU A 24 6.56 1.24 10.90
C GLU A 24 6.65 0.00 9.99
N ALA A 25 6.82 -1.17 10.59
CA ALA A 25 6.83 -2.46 9.89
C ALA A 25 5.45 -2.87 9.36
N LEU A 26 4.36 -2.18 9.71
CA LEU A 26 3.01 -2.54 9.26
C LEU A 26 2.96 -2.60 7.71
N PRO A 27 2.72 -3.79 7.13
CA PRO A 27 2.67 -3.93 5.69
C PRO A 27 1.46 -3.20 5.11
N ALA A 28 1.66 -2.59 3.96
CA ALA A 28 0.61 -1.83 3.29
C ALA A 28 0.66 -2.04 1.78
N ILE A 29 -0.54 -2.07 1.18
CA ILE A 29 -0.74 -2.09 -0.27
C ILE A 29 -1.71 -0.96 -0.62
N LEU A 30 -1.34 -0.13 -1.58
CA LEU A 30 -2.18 0.89 -2.19
C LEU A 30 -2.83 0.30 -3.45
N ILE A 31 -4.14 0.36 -3.55
CA ILE A 31 -4.93 -0.12 -4.68
C ILE A 31 -5.69 1.06 -5.28
N THR A 32 -5.31 1.53 -6.46
CA THR A 32 -5.85 2.78 -7.03
C THR A 32 -6.28 2.63 -8.48
N GLY A 33 -7.28 3.40 -8.91
CA GLY A 33 -7.58 3.59 -10.33
C GLY A 33 -6.74 4.71 -10.99
N ASP A 34 -5.99 5.47 -10.20
CA ASP A 34 -5.11 6.53 -10.68
C ASP A 34 -3.85 5.90 -11.30
N THR A 35 -3.63 6.16 -12.59
CA THR A 35 -2.49 5.64 -13.35
C THR A 35 -1.42 6.71 -13.60
N GLY A 36 -1.56 7.88 -12.97
CA GLY A 36 -0.61 8.97 -13.11
C GLY A 36 0.78 8.64 -12.57
N ALA A 37 1.82 9.15 -13.24
CA ALA A 37 3.20 8.98 -12.83
C ALA A 37 3.48 9.53 -11.41
N ALA A 38 2.77 10.59 -11.00
CA ALA A 38 2.89 11.17 -9.67
C ALA A 38 2.50 10.18 -8.56
N THR A 39 1.42 9.41 -8.74
CA THR A 39 0.98 8.40 -7.75
C THR A 39 2.00 7.27 -7.64
N LEU A 40 2.59 6.84 -8.76
CA LEU A 40 3.67 5.85 -8.79
C LEU A 40 4.92 6.34 -8.05
N GLN A 41 5.33 7.60 -8.28
CA GLN A 41 6.48 8.20 -7.63
C GLN A 41 6.26 8.33 -6.12
N LEU A 42 5.08 8.79 -5.70
CA LEU A 42 4.73 8.89 -4.29
C LEU A 42 4.71 7.52 -3.60
N ALA A 43 4.07 6.51 -4.21
CA ALA A 43 4.05 5.17 -3.64
C ALA A 43 5.47 4.58 -3.46
N GLN A 44 6.35 4.79 -4.45
CA GLN A 44 7.75 4.37 -4.37
C GLN A 44 8.52 5.12 -3.27
N ALA A 45 8.39 6.45 -3.21
CA ALA A 45 9.06 7.27 -2.19
C ALA A 45 8.71 6.83 -0.76
N HIS A 46 7.47 6.36 -0.54
CA HIS A 46 6.99 5.91 0.76
C HIS A 46 7.14 4.39 1.00
N LYS A 47 7.80 3.66 0.09
CA LYS A 47 7.96 2.20 0.13
C LYS A 47 6.62 1.46 0.30
N ILE A 48 5.60 1.88 -0.46
CA ILE A 48 4.27 1.28 -0.44
C ILE A 48 4.07 0.49 -1.73
N ALA A 49 3.69 -0.78 -1.61
CA ALA A 49 3.34 -1.59 -2.76
C ALA A 49 2.10 -1.04 -3.45
N LEU A 50 2.14 -0.87 -4.78
CA LEU A 50 1.05 -0.31 -5.57
C LEU A 50 0.41 -1.35 -6.49
N LEU A 51 -0.91 -1.35 -6.54
CA LEU A 51 -1.73 -2.08 -7.49
C LEU A 51 -2.69 -1.13 -8.21
N HIS A 52 -2.73 -1.22 -9.53
CA HIS A 52 -3.75 -0.52 -10.31
C HIS A 52 -5.02 -1.37 -10.42
N LYS A 53 -6.17 -0.71 -10.29
CA LYS A 53 -7.49 -1.29 -10.56
C LYS A 53 -7.68 -1.41 -12.10
N PRO A 54 -8.39 -2.44 -12.59
CA PRO A 54 -8.93 -3.56 -11.83
C PRO A 54 -7.83 -4.54 -11.39
N VAL A 55 -7.94 -5.05 -10.16
CA VAL A 55 -6.95 -5.98 -9.60
C VAL A 55 -7.37 -7.42 -9.88
N ARG A 56 -6.49 -8.20 -10.51
CA ARG A 56 -6.70 -9.65 -10.68
C ARG A 56 -6.54 -10.37 -9.33
N PRO A 57 -7.48 -11.25 -8.93
CA PRO A 57 -7.43 -11.93 -7.63
C PRO A 57 -6.11 -12.67 -7.35
N ALA A 58 -5.55 -13.35 -8.36
CA ALA A 58 -4.27 -14.05 -8.22
C ALA A 58 -3.10 -13.11 -7.89
N LYS A 59 -3.06 -11.92 -8.51
CA LYS A 59 -2.02 -10.92 -8.26
C LYS A 59 -2.13 -10.33 -6.85
N LEU A 60 -3.35 -10.07 -6.37
CA LEU A 60 -3.58 -9.62 -5.00
C LEU A 60 -3.11 -10.67 -3.99
N ARG A 61 -3.50 -11.94 -4.16
CA ARG A 61 -3.09 -13.03 -3.27
C ARG A 61 -1.57 -13.18 -3.19
N ALA A 62 -0.88 -13.17 -4.33
CA ALA A 62 0.58 -13.27 -4.36
C ALA A 62 1.25 -12.12 -3.59
N LEU A 63 0.74 -10.88 -3.73
CA LEU A 63 1.26 -9.74 -3.00
C LEU A 63 0.95 -9.80 -1.50
N LEU A 64 -0.24 -10.22 -1.11
CA LEU A 64 -0.59 -10.39 0.31
C LEU A 64 0.33 -11.43 0.97
N GLN A 65 0.55 -12.57 0.32
CA GLN A 65 1.48 -13.61 0.82
C GLN A 65 2.90 -13.06 0.98
N ARG A 66 3.39 -12.26 0.01
CA ARG A 66 4.70 -11.63 0.10
C ARG A 66 4.82 -10.62 1.24
N GLN A 67 3.74 -9.89 1.54
CA GLN A 67 3.74 -8.82 2.54
C GLN A 67 3.51 -9.32 3.97
N ILE A 68 2.86 -10.48 4.15
CA ILE A 68 2.60 -11.08 5.47
C ILE A 68 3.75 -12.01 5.88
N ASN A 69 4.44 -12.63 4.93
CA ASN A 69 5.57 -13.53 5.20
C ASN A 69 6.92 -12.80 5.19
N THR A 70 6.96 -11.52 5.58
CA THR A 70 8.23 -10.77 5.63
C THR A 70 9.18 -11.40 6.65
N PRO A 71 10.50 -11.53 6.34
CA PRO A 71 11.43 -12.37 7.12
C PRO A 71 11.75 -11.89 8.54
N GLU A 72 11.14 -10.80 9.02
CA GLU A 72 11.44 -10.23 10.35
C GLU A 72 10.75 -11.00 11.49
N ASP A 73 9.87 -11.96 11.19
CA ASP A 73 9.17 -12.81 12.17
C ASP A 73 9.91 -14.11 12.55
N VAL A 74 11.19 -14.29 12.16
CA VAL A 74 11.99 -15.51 12.44
C VAL A 74 13.29 -15.23 13.21
N ALA A 75 13.34 -14.17 14.03
CA ALA A 75 14.48 -13.87 14.90
C ALA A 75 14.10 -13.91 16.38
#